data_AF-X1T668-F1
#
_entry.id   AF-X1T668-F1
#
_cell.length_a   1.000
_cell.length_b   1.000
_cell.length_c   1.000
_cell.angle_alpha   90.00
_cell.angle_beta   90.00
_cell.angle_gamma   90.00
#
_symmetry.space_group_name_H-M   'P 1'
#
loop_
_entity.id
_entity.type
_entity.pdbx_description
1 polymer ?
#
loop_
_entity_poly.entity_id
_entity_poly.type
_entity_poly.pdbx_seq_one_letter_code
_entity_poly.pdbx_strand_id
1 'polypeptide(L)'
;EIYQKIKLKIFQLTITNKKEVKSNIIYYLAIPPKVVIPVVEQLNRFDLCKGTFRSKVIVEKPFGRDRKTARKLNKLILKAFEEEQVYRIDHYLGKDTVQNIFFFRLSNTIFEPLWNRNYISQVQITVAEDIGIEGRGKFYEQTGVVRDMVQNHVMQLIALIAIEPPVGFEPDYVRDEKVKVFHAIRMMDEKYIENYMIRGQYGPGKIKNHSIAGYRQEEYVSPESNTPTFFFGKFYIDNWRWANVPFYVRTGKRLPKTLTEIYIQFK
;
A
#
# COMPACT_ATOMS: atom_id res chain seq x y z
N GLU A 1 -17.58 -8.30 -28.35
CA GLU A 1 -19.02 -7.97 -28.23
C GLU A 1 -19.36 -7.21 -26.94
N ILE A 2 -19.04 -7.73 -25.74
CA ILE A 2 -19.40 -7.10 -24.45
C ILE A 2 -18.93 -5.65 -24.34
N TYR A 3 -17.66 -5.35 -24.61
CA TYR A 3 -17.11 -3.99 -24.49
C TYR A 3 -17.69 -3.00 -25.52
N GLN A 4 -18.16 -3.48 -26.67
CA GLN A 4 -18.91 -2.66 -27.61
C GLN A 4 -20.27 -2.27 -27.02
N LYS A 5 -20.96 -3.21 -26.36
CA LYS A 5 -22.22 -2.91 -25.63
C LYS A 5 -21.98 -1.93 -24.50
N ILE A 6 -20.88 -2.06 -23.75
CA ILE A 6 -20.48 -1.10 -22.71
C ILE A 6 -20.27 0.30 -23.31
N LYS A 7 -19.52 0.41 -24.41
CA LYS A 7 -19.28 1.69 -25.10
C LYS A 7 -20.60 2.36 -25.51
N LEU A 8 -21.50 1.61 -26.13
CA LEU A 8 -22.81 2.13 -26.54
C LEU A 8 -23.65 2.55 -25.34
N LYS A 9 -23.65 1.76 -24.26
CA LYS A 9 -24.41 2.09 -23.05
C LYS A 9 -23.88 3.34 -22.36
N ILE A 10 -22.55 3.48 -22.25
CA ILE A 10 -21.90 4.68 -21.73
C ILE A 10 -22.30 5.87 -22.59
N PHE A 11 -22.22 5.77 -23.92
CA PHE A 11 -22.59 6.83 -24.82
C PHE A 11 -24.06 7.25 -24.65
N GLN A 12 -24.99 6.29 -24.58
CA GLN A 12 -26.41 6.56 -24.31
C GLN A 12 -26.66 7.29 -22.99
N LEU A 13 -25.93 6.93 -21.92
CA LEU A 13 -26.07 7.54 -20.60
C LEU A 13 -25.41 8.93 -20.50
N THR A 14 -24.48 9.23 -21.40
CA THR A 14 -23.66 10.45 -21.36
C THR A 14 -24.08 11.51 -22.39
N ILE A 15 -24.85 11.12 -23.42
CA ILE A 15 -25.53 12.09 -24.29
C ILE A 15 -26.57 12.84 -23.46
N THR A 16 -26.27 14.10 -23.16
CA THR A 16 -27.25 15.07 -22.65
C THR A 16 -27.55 16.09 -23.75
N ASN A 17 -28.80 16.52 -23.86
CA ASN A 17 -29.32 17.37 -24.95
C ASN A 17 -28.67 18.76 -25.11
N LYS A 18 -27.60 19.10 -24.39
CA LYS A 18 -26.96 20.42 -24.46
C LYS A 18 -25.44 20.33 -24.23
N LYS A 19 -24.70 20.57 -25.32
CA LYS A 19 -23.25 20.83 -25.42
C LYS A 19 -22.32 19.67 -25.04
N GLU A 20 -21.24 19.55 -25.80
CA GLU A 20 -20.15 18.55 -25.67
C GLU A 20 -19.42 18.64 -24.31
N VAL A 21 -20.07 18.23 -23.23
CA VAL A 21 -19.36 17.96 -21.98
C VAL A 21 -18.79 16.55 -22.10
N LYS A 22 -17.47 16.44 -22.31
CA LYS A 22 -16.75 15.16 -22.17
C LYS A 22 -17.11 14.58 -20.81
N SER A 23 -17.92 13.53 -20.80
CA SER A 23 -18.43 12.95 -19.56
C SER A 23 -17.29 12.29 -18.79
N ASN A 24 -17.31 12.47 -17.46
CA ASN A 24 -16.34 11.83 -16.57
C ASN A 24 -16.76 10.38 -16.33
N ILE A 25 -15.83 9.44 -16.48
CA ILE A 25 -16.08 8.02 -16.24
C ILE A 25 -15.05 7.51 -15.26
N ILE A 26 -15.50 6.74 -14.26
CA ILE A 26 -14.61 6.06 -13.32
C ILE A 26 -14.82 4.56 -13.49
N TYR A 27 -13.77 3.87 -13.92
CA TYR A 27 -13.72 2.41 -13.97
C TYR A 27 -13.16 1.89 -12.65
N TYR A 28 -14.02 1.36 -11.78
CA TYR A 28 -13.58 0.68 -10.55
C TYR A 28 -13.32 -0.80 -10.85
N LEU A 29 -12.05 -1.23 -10.83
CA LEU A 29 -11.65 -2.61 -11.11
C LEU A 29 -11.71 -3.47 -9.84
N ALA A 30 -12.91 -3.71 -9.31
CA ALA A 30 -13.17 -4.61 -8.19
C ALA A 30 -13.18 -6.08 -8.64
N ILE A 31 -12.07 -6.53 -9.22
CA ILE A 31 -11.93 -7.83 -9.88
C ILE A 31 -10.64 -8.52 -9.47
N PRO A 32 -10.53 -9.86 -9.62
CA PRO A 32 -9.29 -10.57 -9.31
C PRO A 32 -8.09 -10.04 -10.12
N PRO A 33 -6.88 -9.97 -9.55
CA PRO A 33 -5.70 -9.35 -10.20
C PRO A 33 -5.36 -9.91 -11.58
N LYS A 34 -5.59 -11.22 -11.78
CA LYS A 34 -5.37 -11.90 -13.07
C LYS A 34 -6.24 -11.36 -14.22
N VAL A 35 -7.35 -10.69 -13.89
CA VAL A 35 -8.35 -10.19 -14.86
C VAL A 35 -8.13 -8.70 -15.17
N VAL A 36 -7.34 -7.98 -14.36
CA VAL A 36 -7.08 -6.54 -14.54
C VAL A 36 -6.50 -6.23 -15.91
N ILE A 37 -5.44 -6.95 -16.32
CA ILE A 37 -4.80 -6.73 -17.63
C ILE A 37 -5.77 -6.96 -18.79
N PRO A 38 -6.46 -8.13 -18.89
CA PRO A 38 -7.46 -8.34 -19.92
C PRO A 38 -8.53 -7.23 -19.99
N VAL A 39 -9.00 -6.73 -18.84
CA VAL A 39 -10.00 -5.65 -18.81
C VAL A 39 -9.42 -4.34 -19.35
N VAL A 40 -8.24 -3.95 -18.89
CA VAL A 40 -7.55 -2.73 -19.35
C VAL A 40 -7.26 -2.78 -20.85
N GLU A 41 -6.82 -3.93 -21.37
CA GLU A 41 -6.57 -4.11 -22.80
C GLU A 41 -7.85 -3.97 -23.64
N GLN A 42 -8.97 -4.51 -23.15
CA GLN A 42 -10.26 -4.37 -23.82
C GLN A 42 -10.78 -2.94 -23.75
N LEU A 43 -10.70 -2.27 -22.59
CA LEU A 43 -11.06 -0.85 -22.50
C LEU A 43 -10.25 -0.01 -23.49
N ASN A 44 -8.96 -0.27 -23.62
CA ASN A 44 -8.09 0.42 -24.57
C ASN A 44 -8.49 0.13 -26.02
N ARG A 45 -8.72 -1.14 -26.37
CA ARG A 45 -9.11 -1.58 -27.72
C ARG A 45 -10.41 -0.93 -28.22
N PHE A 46 -11.31 -0.58 -27.31
CA PHE A 46 -12.60 0.03 -27.63
C PHE A 46 -12.61 1.56 -27.44
N ASP A 47 -11.45 2.20 -27.28
CA ASP A 47 -11.29 3.65 -27.06
C ASP A 47 -12.07 4.18 -25.85
N LEU A 48 -12.11 3.38 -24.78
CA LEU A 48 -12.78 3.73 -23.53
C LEU A 48 -11.84 4.38 -22.51
N CYS A 49 -10.53 4.35 -22.76
CA CYS A 49 -9.52 4.90 -21.85
C CYS A 49 -9.14 6.36 -22.19
N LYS A 50 -9.01 6.71 -23.46
CA LYS A 50 -8.58 8.04 -23.93
C LYS A 50 -9.59 8.62 -24.92
N GLY A 51 -9.64 9.95 -25.05
CA GLY A 51 -10.42 10.62 -26.10
C GLY A 51 -11.78 11.17 -25.68
N THR A 52 -12.86 10.50 -26.06
CA THR A 52 -14.27 10.95 -25.97
C THR A 52 -14.71 11.21 -24.53
N PHE A 53 -14.18 10.44 -23.59
CA PHE A 53 -14.51 10.53 -22.17
C PHE A 53 -13.29 10.98 -21.35
N ARG A 54 -13.55 11.72 -20.28
CA ARG A 54 -12.55 11.96 -19.23
C ARG A 54 -12.56 10.76 -18.29
N SER A 55 -11.87 9.71 -18.70
CA SER A 55 -11.87 8.45 -17.96
C SER A 55 -10.80 8.42 -16.87
N LYS A 56 -11.10 7.75 -15.76
CA LYS A 56 -10.19 7.41 -14.68
C LYS A 56 -10.36 5.93 -14.37
N VAL A 57 -9.30 5.27 -13.90
CA VAL A 57 -9.33 3.88 -13.50
C VAL A 57 -8.85 3.74 -12.07
N ILE A 58 -9.62 3.01 -11.26
CA ILE A 58 -9.28 2.64 -9.90
C ILE A 58 -8.84 1.18 -9.92
N VAL A 59 -7.63 0.91 -9.45
CA VAL A 59 -7.03 -0.42 -9.42
C VAL A 59 -6.74 -0.81 -7.96
N GLU A 60 -7.16 -2.01 -7.58
CA GLU A 60 -6.94 -2.57 -6.25
C GLU A 60 -5.64 -3.39 -6.16
N LYS A 61 -5.12 -3.53 -4.94
CA LYS A 61 -3.99 -4.43 -4.65
C LYS A 61 -4.37 -5.90 -4.91
N PRO A 62 -3.41 -6.79 -5.21
CA PRO A 62 -1.96 -6.60 -5.35
C PRO A 62 -1.49 -5.98 -6.68
N PHE A 63 -0.50 -5.09 -6.61
CA PHE A 63 0.19 -4.49 -7.77
C PHE A 63 1.39 -5.33 -8.23
N GLY A 64 1.13 -6.57 -8.63
CA GLY A 64 2.18 -7.57 -8.87
C GLY A 64 2.65 -8.24 -7.57
N ARG A 65 3.63 -9.13 -7.69
CA ARG A 65 4.16 -9.94 -6.57
C ARG A 65 5.63 -9.65 -6.25
N ASP A 66 6.29 -8.95 -7.17
CA ASP A 66 7.70 -8.59 -7.16
C ASP A 66 7.91 -7.36 -8.07
N ARG A 67 9.12 -6.78 -8.04
CA ARG A 67 9.47 -5.59 -8.85
C ARG A 67 9.22 -5.80 -10.35
N LYS A 68 9.51 -6.99 -10.89
CA LYS A 68 9.40 -7.28 -12.34
C LYS A 68 7.94 -7.29 -12.78
N THR A 69 7.09 -8.00 -12.03
CA THR A 69 5.65 -8.11 -12.28
C THR A 69 4.93 -6.78 -12.05
N ALA A 70 5.31 -6.02 -11.02
CA ALA A 70 4.79 -4.68 -10.77
C ALA A 70 5.10 -3.72 -11.92
N ARG A 71 6.36 -3.69 -12.41
CA ARG A 71 6.75 -2.88 -13.57
C ARG A 71 6.00 -3.28 -14.84
N LYS A 72 5.80 -4.59 -15.06
CA LYS A 72 5.03 -5.10 -16.20
C LYS A 72 3.57 -4.63 -16.13
N LEU A 73 2.92 -4.80 -14.97
CA LEU A 73 1.55 -4.34 -14.73
C LEU A 73 1.43 -2.83 -14.97
N ASN A 74 2.34 -2.04 -14.39
CA ASN A 74 2.37 -0.59 -14.54
C ASN A 74 2.50 -0.16 -16.01
N LYS A 75 3.43 -0.77 -16.75
CA LYS A 75 3.63 -0.48 -18.17
C LYS A 75 2.38 -0.80 -19.00
N LEU A 76 1.66 -1.88 -18.69
CA LEU A 76 0.44 -2.25 -19.41
C LEU A 76 -0.72 -1.29 -19.10
N ILE A 77 -0.88 -0.88 -17.85
CA ILE A 77 -1.87 0.14 -17.48
C ILE A 77 -1.56 1.46 -18.19
N LEU A 78 -0.30 1.89 -18.21
CA LEU A 78 0.11 3.15 -18.83
C LEU A 78 0.08 3.16 -20.36
N LYS A 79 -0.04 1.99 -21.01
CA LYS A 79 -0.37 1.94 -22.43
C LYS A 79 -1.81 2.39 -22.70
N ALA A 80 -2.72 2.12 -21.76
CA ALA A 80 -4.14 2.39 -21.89
C ALA A 80 -4.54 3.74 -21.28
N PHE A 81 -3.97 4.11 -20.14
CA PHE A 81 -4.29 5.31 -19.38
C PHE A 81 -3.05 6.18 -19.16
N GLU A 82 -3.20 7.50 -19.08
CA GLU A 82 -2.16 8.40 -18.59
C GLU A 82 -2.04 8.29 -17.06
N GLU A 83 -0.89 8.65 -16.47
CA GLU A 83 -0.65 8.50 -15.03
C GLU A 83 -1.69 9.25 -14.16
N GLU A 84 -2.13 10.44 -14.60
CA GLU A 84 -3.19 11.23 -13.92
C GLU A 84 -4.57 10.56 -13.92
N GLN A 85 -4.79 9.57 -14.80
CA GLN A 85 -6.03 8.81 -14.87
C GLN A 85 -6.01 7.59 -13.95
N VAL A 86 -4.85 7.20 -13.41
CA VAL A 86 -4.66 5.92 -12.70
C VAL A 86 -4.63 6.12 -11.19
N TYR A 87 -5.63 5.58 -10.51
CA TYR A 87 -5.76 5.61 -9.05
C TYR A 87 -5.47 4.22 -8.49
N ARG A 88 -4.28 4.07 -7.91
CA ARG A 88 -3.84 2.83 -7.26
C ARG A 88 -4.23 2.88 -5.80
N ILE A 89 -5.13 2.00 -5.37
CA ILE A 89 -5.69 2.05 -4.01
C ILE A 89 -4.73 1.44 -2.99
N ASP A 90 -4.42 2.25 -1.99
CA ASP A 90 -3.97 1.82 -0.68
C ASP A 90 -4.94 2.41 0.35
N HIS A 91 -5.83 1.58 0.89
CA HIS A 91 -6.90 2.04 1.78
C HIS A 91 -6.37 2.65 3.10
N TYR A 92 -5.11 2.40 3.49
CA TYR A 92 -4.54 3.06 4.68
C TYR A 92 -4.40 4.56 4.48
N LEU A 93 -4.13 5.02 3.26
CA LEU A 93 -4.03 6.44 2.93
C LEU A 93 -5.38 7.18 3.04
N GLY A 94 -6.49 6.44 3.07
CA GLY A 94 -7.83 6.98 3.29
C GLY A 94 -8.23 7.11 4.75
N LYS A 95 -7.41 6.64 5.71
CA LYS A 95 -7.72 6.75 7.14
C LYS A 95 -7.45 8.17 7.63
N ASP A 96 -8.40 8.77 8.36
CA ASP A 96 -8.28 10.13 8.89
C ASP A 96 -6.99 10.34 9.70
N THR A 97 -6.64 9.39 10.55
CA THR A 97 -5.41 9.46 11.36
C THR A 97 -4.13 9.45 10.52
N VAL A 98 -4.14 8.79 9.37
CA VAL A 98 -3.01 8.74 8.44
C VAL A 98 -2.88 10.06 7.68
N GLN A 99 -4.00 10.64 7.24
CA GLN A 99 -4.02 11.96 6.61
C GLN A 99 -3.57 13.05 7.58
N ASN A 100 -3.97 12.94 8.86
CA ASN A 100 -3.61 13.88 9.91
C ASN A 100 -2.11 13.92 10.22
N ILE A 101 -1.31 12.90 9.88
CA ILE A 101 0.17 12.94 10.04
C ILE A 101 0.74 14.17 9.33
N PHE A 102 0.21 14.48 8.15
CA PHE A 102 0.69 15.58 7.32
C PHE A 102 0.47 16.93 8.01
N PHE A 103 -0.75 17.18 8.47
CA PHE A 103 -1.13 18.41 9.18
C PHE A 103 -0.46 18.50 10.56
N PHE A 104 -0.39 17.39 11.29
CA PHE A 104 0.25 17.33 12.60
C PHE A 104 1.71 17.77 12.53
N ARG A 105 2.45 17.31 11.52
CA ARG A 105 3.86 17.67 11.32
C ARG A 105 4.04 19.09 10.80
N LEU A 106 3.33 19.43 9.73
CA LEU A 106 3.69 20.60 8.91
C LEU A 106 2.91 21.87 9.26
N SER A 107 1.74 21.74 9.92
CA SER A 107 0.92 22.89 10.32
C SER A 107 1.20 23.35 11.75
N ASN A 108 2.12 22.68 12.47
CA ASN A 108 2.40 22.98 13.87
C ASN A 108 3.86 23.43 14.05
N THR A 109 4.03 24.69 14.44
CA THR A 109 5.35 25.32 14.68
C THR A 109 6.15 24.66 15.79
N ILE A 110 5.50 23.94 16.70
CA ILE A 110 6.15 23.20 17.79
C ILE A 110 6.77 21.90 17.28
N PHE A 111 6.09 21.17 16.38
CA PHE A 111 6.49 19.81 16.02
C PHE A 111 7.52 19.74 14.90
N GLU A 112 7.40 20.54 13.84
CA GLU A 112 8.35 20.48 12.71
C GLU A 112 9.81 20.63 13.17
N PRO A 113 10.18 21.63 14.00
CA PRO A 113 11.58 21.83 14.39
C PRO A 113 12.17 20.66 15.18
N LEU A 114 11.32 19.89 15.86
CA LEU A 114 11.69 18.70 16.62
C LEU A 114 11.68 17.42 15.74
N TRP A 115 11.19 17.49 14.50
CA TRP A 115 10.98 16.33 13.64
C TRP A 115 12.21 15.92 12.84
N ASN A 116 13.33 15.68 13.52
CA ASN A 116 14.60 15.30 12.89
C ASN A 116 15.51 14.54 13.87
N ARG A 117 16.60 14.00 13.32
CA ARG A 117 17.66 13.24 14.02
C ARG A 117 18.30 13.92 15.23
N ASN A 118 18.17 15.23 15.41
CA ASN A 118 18.72 15.91 16.58
C ASN A 118 17.86 15.66 17.81
N TYR A 119 16.55 15.51 17.64
CA TYR A 119 15.59 15.39 18.74
C TYR A 119 14.90 14.02 18.79
N ILE A 120 14.72 13.34 17.66
CA ILE A 120 14.11 12.01 17.61
C ILE A 120 15.19 10.94 17.80
N SER A 121 14.95 10.02 18.73
CA SER A 121 15.79 8.85 18.98
C SER A 121 15.37 7.64 18.14
N GLN A 122 14.07 7.41 17.98
CA GLN A 122 13.52 6.34 17.14
C GLN A 122 12.06 6.57 16.73
N VAL A 123 11.64 5.92 15.65
CA VAL A 123 10.25 5.82 15.20
C VAL A 123 9.82 4.37 15.26
N GLN A 124 8.62 4.08 15.76
CA GLN A 124 8.04 2.75 15.77
C GLN A 124 6.66 2.75 15.09
N ILE A 125 6.43 1.82 14.18
CA ILE A 125 5.17 1.62 13.47
C ILE A 125 4.66 0.22 13.81
N THR A 126 3.50 0.15 14.44
CA THR A 126 2.86 -1.10 14.87
C THR A 126 1.55 -1.28 14.13
N VAL A 127 1.41 -2.40 13.42
CA VAL A 127 0.14 -2.81 12.82
C VAL A 127 -0.16 -4.26 13.21
N ALA A 128 -0.78 -4.41 14.38
CA ALA A 128 -1.10 -5.68 14.99
C ALA A 128 -2.57 -6.05 14.80
N GLU A 129 -2.82 -7.32 14.53
CA GLU A 129 -4.15 -7.92 14.44
C GLU A 129 -4.22 -9.10 15.41
N ASP A 130 -5.28 -9.18 16.21
CA ASP A 130 -5.55 -10.33 17.10
C ASP A 130 -6.20 -11.52 16.39
N ILE A 131 -6.80 -11.26 15.24
CA ILE A 131 -7.38 -12.28 14.36
C ILE A 131 -6.32 -13.09 13.60
N GLY A 132 -6.71 -14.28 13.14
CA GLY A 132 -5.90 -15.13 12.28
C GLY A 132 -6.00 -14.74 10.81
N ILE A 133 -5.81 -15.72 9.94
CA ILE A 133 -6.05 -15.54 8.50
C ILE A 133 -7.52 -15.68 8.09
N GLU A 134 -8.39 -16.10 9.00
CA GLU A 134 -9.86 -16.14 8.85
C GLU A 134 -10.32 -16.80 7.53
N GLY A 135 -9.87 -18.03 7.28
CA GLY A 135 -10.25 -18.81 6.07
C GLY A 135 -9.59 -18.34 4.76
N ARG A 136 -8.75 -17.31 4.79
CA ARG A 136 -8.05 -16.80 3.59
C ARG A 136 -6.74 -17.54 3.27
N GLY A 137 -6.63 -18.83 3.62
CA GLY A 137 -5.42 -19.66 3.45
C GLY A 137 -4.83 -19.59 2.04
N LYS A 138 -5.65 -19.85 1.02
CA LYS A 138 -5.25 -19.82 -0.40
C LYS A 138 -4.60 -18.48 -0.83
N PHE A 139 -5.12 -17.37 -0.32
CA PHE A 139 -4.60 -16.03 -0.64
C PHE A 139 -3.35 -15.71 0.18
N TYR A 140 -3.37 -16.03 1.48
CA TYR A 140 -2.27 -15.68 2.38
C TYR A 140 -0.99 -16.46 2.06
N GLU A 141 -1.10 -17.73 1.64
CA GLU A 141 0.04 -18.55 1.21
C GLU A 141 0.85 -17.92 0.06
N GLN A 142 0.21 -17.14 -0.80
CA GLN A 142 0.87 -16.50 -1.93
C GLN A 142 1.45 -15.13 -1.58
N THR A 143 0.95 -14.50 -0.51
CA THR A 143 1.25 -13.11 -0.19
C THR A 143 2.19 -13.02 1.00
N GLY A 144 1.79 -13.60 2.14
CA GLY A 144 2.41 -13.42 3.44
C GLY A 144 2.32 -11.97 3.93
N VAL A 145 2.66 -11.76 5.20
CA VAL A 145 2.56 -10.45 5.86
C VAL A 145 3.38 -9.36 5.14
N VAL A 146 4.52 -9.73 4.54
CA VAL A 146 5.42 -8.76 3.87
C VAL A 146 4.74 -8.12 2.65
N ARG A 147 4.02 -8.90 1.83
CA ARG A 147 3.32 -8.34 0.67
C ARG A 147 1.95 -7.78 1.04
N ASP A 148 1.29 -8.38 2.03
CA ASP A 148 -0.07 -7.95 2.42
C ASP A 148 -0.05 -6.60 3.15
N MET A 149 0.96 -6.37 3.99
CA MET A 149 1.04 -5.24 4.92
C MET A 149 2.29 -4.37 4.77
N VAL A 150 3.48 -4.97 4.66
CA VAL A 150 4.73 -4.21 4.73
C VAL A 150 4.91 -3.39 3.45
N GLN A 151 4.91 -4.05 2.30
CA GLN A 151 5.23 -3.45 1.00
C GLN A 151 4.33 -2.27 0.61
N ASN A 152 3.08 -2.26 1.08
CA ASN A 152 2.08 -1.24 0.79
C ASN A 152 1.91 -0.29 1.99
N HIS A 153 1.04 -0.63 2.93
CA HIS A 153 0.55 0.20 4.02
C HIS A 153 1.69 0.75 4.87
N VAL A 154 2.59 -0.11 5.33
CA VAL A 154 3.71 0.33 6.18
C VAL A 154 4.67 1.23 5.42
N MET A 155 5.04 0.88 4.18
CA MET A 155 5.92 1.74 3.37
C MET A 155 5.30 3.12 3.14
N GLN A 156 3.97 3.20 2.96
CA GLN A 156 3.27 4.48 2.86
C GLN A 156 3.36 5.28 4.17
N LEU A 157 3.19 4.64 5.34
CA LEU A 157 3.33 5.29 6.64
C LEU A 157 4.76 5.79 6.88
N ILE A 158 5.78 4.98 6.56
CA ILE A 158 7.18 5.39 6.63
C ILE A 158 7.39 6.67 5.81
N ALA A 159 6.90 6.68 4.57
CA ALA A 159 7.04 7.86 3.71
C ALA A 159 6.38 9.10 4.33
N LEU A 160 5.12 9.00 4.78
CA LEU A 160 4.39 10.14 5.36
C LEU A 160 5.04 10.69 6.64
N ILE A 161 5.67 9.83 7.45
CA ILE A 161 6.42 10.27 8.63
C ILE A 161 7.73 10.94 8.24
N ALA A 162 8.37 10.50 7.15
CA ALA A 162 9.74 10.84 6.82
C ALA A 162 9.93 11.92 5.74
N ILE A 163 8.89 12.25 4.97
CA ILE A 163 8.98 13.29 3.93
C ILE A 163 9.46 14.63 4.49
N GLU A 164 10.13 15.40 3.63
CA GLU A 164 10.32 16.84 3.85
C GLU A 164 9.01 17.60 3.66
N PRO A 165 8.90 18.84 4.18
CA PRO A 165 7.81 19.74 3.82
C PRO A 165 7.76 19.93 2.29
N PRO A 166 6.66 19.59 1.61
CA PRO A 166 6.55 19.83 0.18
C PRO A 166 6.43 21.34 -0.08
N VAL A 167 6.72 21.76 -1.31
CA VAL A 167 6.57 23.15 -1.75
C VAL A 167 5.10 23.61 -1.84
N GLY A 168 4.17 22.66 -1.84
CA GLY A 168 2.73 22.86 -1.87
C GLY A 168 1.98 21.56 -1.60
N PHE A 169 0.65 21.64 -1.56
CA PHE A 169 -0.22 20.49 -1.26
C PHE A 169 -0.77 19.80 -2.51
N GLU A 170 -0.31 20.20 -3.69
CA GLU A 170 -0.64 19.56 -4.95
C GLU A 170 -0.18 18.09 -4.95
N PRO A 171 -0.96 17.17 -5.54
CA PRO A 171 -0.68 15.75 -5.46
C PRO A 171 0.71 15.33 -5.98
N ASP A 172 1.25 16.00 -6.99
CA ASP A 172 2.60 15.73 -7.50
C ASP A 172 3.69 16.13 -6.49
N TYR A 173 3.61 17.31 -5.88
CA TYR A 173 4.61 17.75 -4.90
C TYR A 173 4.70 16.82 -3.70
N VAL A 174 3.55 16.35 -3.19
CA VAL A 174 3.51 15.37 -2.09
C VAL A 174 4.09 14.02 -2.55
N ARG A 175 3.80 13.59 -3.79
CA ARG A 175 4.35 12.34 -4.34
C ARG A 175 5.86 12.41 -4.49
N ASP A 176 6.40 13.53 -4.96
CA ASP A 176 7.83 13.72 -5.14
C ASP A 176 8.60 13.57 -3.82
N GLU A 177 8.09 14.17 -2.73
CA GLU A 177 8.72 14.01 -1.41
C GLU A 177 8.67 12.56 -0.91
N LYS A 178 7.57 11.84 -1.18
CA LYS A 178 7.49 10.40 -0.83
C LYS A 178 8.49 9.58 -1.64
N VAL A 179 8.67 9.87 -2.93
CA VAL A 179 9.64 9.18 -3.79
C VAL A 179 11.08 9.44 -3.31
N LYS A 180 11.40 10.68 -2.89
CA LYS A 180 12.71 10.99 -2.29
C LYS A 180 12.99 10.15 -1.05
N VAL A 181 12.00 9.96 -0.17
CA VAL A 181 12.14 9.05 0.98
C VAL A 181 12.42 7.62 0.52
N PHE A 182 11.64 7.09 -0.44
CA PHE A 182 11.85 5.72 -0.91
C PHE A 182 13.23 5.49 -1.54
N HIS A 183 13.79 6.49 -2.24
CA HIS A 183 15.16 6.42 -2.75
C HIS A 183 16.21 6.49 -1.64
N ALA A 184 15.90 7.14 -0.52
CA ALA A 184 16.79 7.24 0.62
C ALA A 184 16.70 6.04 1.59
N ILE A 185 15.72 5.14 1.45
CA ILE A 185 15.67 3.93 2.28
C ILE A 185 16.89 3.07 1.96
N ARG A 186 17.66 2.74 3.00
CA ARG A 186 18.89 1.96 2.88
C ARG A 186 18.63 0.64 2.17
N MET A 187 19.50 0.29 1.24
CA MET A 187 19.40 -0.98 0.52
C MET A 187 19.49 -2.16 1.50
N MET A 188 18.57 -3.12 1.34
CA MET A 188 18.42 -4.27 2.22
C MET A 188 19.02 -5.51 1.52
N ASP A 189 20.34 -5.65 1.58
CA ASP A 189 21.04 -6.86 1.14
C ASP A 189 20.83 -8.04 2.13
N GLU A 190 21.38 -9.21 1.82
CA GLU A 190 21.20 -10.41 2.64
C GLU A 190 21.68 -10.19 4.08
N LYS A 191 22.84 -9.58 4.25
CA LYS A 191 23.41 -9.25 5.56
C LYS A 191 22.53 -8.26 6.33
N TYR A 192 21.97 -7.27 5.65
CA TYR A 192 21.03 -6.33 6.26
C TYR A 192 19.79 -7.06 6.76
N ILE A 193 19.21 -7.93 5.93
CA ILE A 193 18.02 -8.72 6.28
C ILE A 193 18.31 -9.59 7.50
N GLU A 194 19.43 -10.30 7.53
CA GLU A 194 19.82 -11.15 8.67
C GLU A 194 19.97 -10.36 9.99
N ASN A 195 20.56 -9.16 9.92
CA ASN A 195 20.84 -8.36 11.12
C ASN A 195 19.64 -7.55 11.62
N TYR A 196 18.70 -7.20 10.73
CA TYR A 196 17.69 -6.17 11.03
C TYR A 196 16.25 -6.60 10.76
N MET A 197 16.01 -7.79 10.23
CA MET A 197 14.67 -8.26 9.91
C MET A 197 14.38 -9.63 10.47
N ILE A 198 13.19 -9.78 11.03
CA ILE A 198 12.71 -11.02 11.64
C ILE A 198 11.35 -11.36 11.02
N ARG A 199 11.20 -12.62 10.65
CA ARG A 199 9.94 -13.21 10.20
C ARG A 199 9.47 -14.21 11.25
N GLY A 200 8.18 -14.22 11.52
CA GLY A 200 7.54 -15.18 12.39
C GLY A 200 6.32 -15.81 11.74
N GLN A 201 5.91 -16.95 12.28
CA GLN A 201 4.68 -17.63 11.91
C GLN A 201 3.97 -18.05 13.20
N TYR A 202 2.72 -17.63 13.38
CA TYR A 202 1.96 -17.98 14.59
C TYR A 202 1.76 -19.50 14.70
N GLY A 203 2.07 -20.03 15.88
CA GLY A 203 1.85 -21.42 16.24
C GLY A 203 0.49 -21.66 16.88
N PRO A 204 0.16 -22.93 17.21
CA PRO A 204 -1.02 -23.24 18.00
C PRO A 204 -0.95 -22.56 19.37
N GLY A 205 -2.10 -22.18 19.91
CA GLY A 205 -2.16 -21.45 21.16
C GLY A 205 -3.54 -21.50 21.83
N LYS A 206 -3.71 -20.76 22.92
CA LYS A 206 -4.99 -20.62 23.62
C LYS A 206 -5.38 -19.15 23.76
N ILE A 207 -6.60 -18.79 23.38
CA ILE A 207 -7.19 -17.46 23.60
C ILE A 207 -8.48 -17.64 24.38
N LYS A 208 -8.59 -17.04 25.58
CA LYS A 208 -9.79 -17.11 26.44
C LYS A 208 -10.36 -18.54 26.55
N ASN A 209 -9.49 -19.51 26.88
CA ASN A 209 -9.77 -20.95 26.99
C ASN A 209 -10.14 -21.69 25.70
N HIS A 210 -10.14 -21.04 24.54
CA HIS A 210 -10.34 -21.69 23.25
C HIS A 210 -8.98 -22.06 22.64
N SER A 211 -8.84 -23.31 22.18
CA SER A 211 -7.68 -23.73 21.40
C SER A 211 -7.74 -23.09 20.02
N ILE A 212 -6.63 -22.49 19.60
CA ILE A 212 -6.48 -21.83 18.31
C ILE A 212 -5.46 -22.61 17.49
N ALA A 213 -5.81 -22.88 16.24
CA ALA A 213 -4.93 -23.52 15.28
C ALA A 213 -3.70 -22.65 14.97
N GLY A 214 -2.54 -23.27 14.81
CA GLY A 214 -1.37 -22.62 14.23
C GLY A 214 -1.55 -22.43 12.72
N TYR A 215 -0.74 -21.58 12.10
CA TYR A 215 -0.91 -21.23 10.69
C TYR A 215 -0.94 -22.45 9.75
N ARG A 216 -0.04 -23.42 9.97
CA ARG A 216 0.06 -24.68 9.21
C ARG A 216 -1.11 -25.65 9.41
N GLN A 217 -1.99 -25.37 10.38
CA GLN A 217 -3.20 -26.14 10.68
C GLN A 217 -4.46 -25.48 10.13
N GLU A 218 -4.34 -24.28 9.53
CA GLU A 218 -5.46 -23.56 8.93
C GLU A 218 -5.88 -24.21 7.60
N GLU A 219 -7.16 -24.04 7.23
CA GLU A 219 -7.69 -24.55 5.97
C GLU A 219 -6.95 -23.93 4.77
N TYR A 220 -6.60 -24.78 3.80
CA TYR A 220 -5.86 -24.41 2.58
C TYR A 220 -4.45 -23.83 2.82
N VAL A 221 -3.79 -24.20 3.92
CA VAL A 221 -2.38 -23.90 4.17
C VAL A 221 -1.56 -25.19 4.13
N SER A 222 -0.36 -25.14 3.53
CA SER A 222 0.55 -26.28 3.54
C SER A 222 1.07 -26.56 4.96
N PRO A 223 1.09 -27.83 5.43
CA PRO A 223 1.74 -28.21 6.69
C PRO A 223 3.24 -27.86 6.74
N GLU A 224 3.89 -27.69 5.59
CA GLU A 224 5.30 -27.33 5.45
C GLU A 224 5.52 -25.84 5.15
N SER A 225 4.46 -25.02 5.18
CA SER A 225 4.52 -23.62 4.76
C SER A 225 5.55 -22.82 5.55
N ASN A 226 6.34 -22.02 4.83
CA ASN A 226 7.24 -21.02 5.38
C ASN A 226 6.70 -19.58 5.22
N THR A 227 5.39 -19.42 4.98
CA THR A 227 4.76 -18.12 4.81
C THR A 227 4.75 -17.35 6.13
N PRO A 228 5.35 -16.15 6.19
CA PRO A 228 5.38 -15.37 7.42
C PRO A 228 4.02 -14.74 7.71
N THR A 229 3.55 -14.86 8.95
CA THR A 229 2.36 -14.18 9.48
C THR A 229 2.71 -13.05 10.45
N PHE A 230 3.99 -12.89 10.75
CA PHE A 230 4.57 -11.80 11.52
C PHE A 230 5.85 -11.28 10.85
N PHE A 231 6.06 -9.98 10.92
CA PHE A 231 7.27 -9.31 10.46
C PHE A 231 7.69 -8.24 11.46
N PHE A 232 8.97 -8.22 11.78
CA PHE A 232 9.66 -7.10 12.41
C PHE A 232 10.80 -6.66 11.49
N GLY A 233 11.01 -5.35 11.37
CA GLY A 233 12.11 -4.81 10.57
C GLY A 233 12.59 -3.49 11.13
N LYS A 234 13.92 -3.30 11.14
CA LYS A 234 14.55 -2.02 11.40
C LYS A 234 14.97 -1.40 10.06
N PHE A 235 14.43 -0.23 9.75
CA PHE A 235 14.72 0.53 8.55
C PHE A 235 15.57 1.76 8.88
N TYR A 236 16.43 2.15 7.95
CA TYR A 236 17.15 3.42 7.98
C TYR A 236 16.85 4.21 6.71
N ILE A 237 16.75 5.53 6.86
CA ILE A 237 16.54 6.48 5.77
C ILE A 237 17.79 7.35 5.71
N ASP A 238 18.60 7.14 4.69
CA ASP A 238 19.92 7.74 4.48
C ASP A 238 19.79 9.15 3.88
N ASN A 239 19.19 10.05 4.64
CA ASN A 239 19.12 11.48 4.33
C ASN A 239 19.49 12.34 5.55
N TRP A 240 19.65 13.64 5.34
CA TRP A 240 20.11 14.56 6.39
C TRP A 240 19.17 14.60 7.61
N ARG A 241 17.84 14.48 7.41
CA ARG A 241 16.82 14.54 8.48
C ARG A 241 16.83 13.30 9.35
N TRP A 242 17.04 12.12 8.78
CA TRP A 242 16.84 10.82 9.44
C TRP A 242 18.11 9.98 9.61
N ALA A 243 19.28 10.51 9.24
CA ALA A 243 20.54 9.80 9.40
C ALA A 243 20.70 9.21 10.80
N ASN A 244 20.92 7.89 10.85
CA ASN A 244 21.07 7.06 12.06
C ASN A 244 19.85 6.96 12.98
N VAL A 245 18.68 7.50 12.59
CA VAL A 245 17.42 7.30 13.31
C VAL A 245 16.76 6.02 12.80
N PRO A 246 16.57 4.99 13.65
CA PRO A 246 15.92 3.77 13.24
C PRO A 246 14.40 3.90 13.18
N PHE A 247 13.82 3.31 12.14
CA PHE A 247 12.39 3.09 11.97
C PHE A 247 12.10 1.61 12.23
N TYR A 248 11.51 1.31 13.38
CA TYR A 248 11.08 -0.03 13.73
C TYR A 248 9.68 -0.28 13.21
N VAL A 249 9.50 -1.34 12.46
CA VAL A 249 8.20 -1.80 11.97
C VAL A 249 7.91 -3.13 12.62
N ARG A 250 6.69 -3.28 13.13
CA ARG A 250 6.15 -4.59 13.50
C ARG A 250 4.73 -4.74 12.99
N THR A 251 4.45 -5.86 12.34
CA THR A 251 3.11 -6.19 11.89
C THR A 251 2.90 -7.69 11.92
N GLY A 252 1.68 -8.12 12.22
CA GLY A 252 1.36 -9.53 12.19
C GLY A 252 -0.04 -9.85 12.68
N LYS A 253 -0.38 -11.12 12.51
CA LYS A 253 -1.65 -11.73 12.89
C LYS A 253 -1.48 -12.55 14.17
N ARG A 254 -2.58 -12.81 14.87
CA ARG A 254 -2.59 -13.49 16.19
C ARG A 254 -1.68 -12.81 17.22
N LEU A 255 -1.64 -11.48 17.21
CA LEU A 255 -0.97 -10.68 18.23
C LEU A 255 -1.91 -10.40 19.41
N PRO A 256 -1.41 -9.95 20.58
CA PRO A 256 -2.24 -9.87 21.80
C PRO A 256 -3.47 -8.95 21.71
N LYS A 257 -3.44 -7.95 20.83
CA LYS A 257 -4.55 -7.02 20.58
C LYS A 257 -4.46 -6.43 19.17
N THR A 258 -5.60 -6.09 18.59
CA THR A 258 -5.63 -5.23 17.40
C THR A 258 -5.17 -3.81 17.74
N LEU A 259 -4.14 -3.32 17.04
CA LEU A 259 -3.56 -1.99 17.25
C LEU A 259 -2.91 -1.48 15.96
N THR A 260 -3.24 -0.24 15.56
CA THR A 260 -2.47 0.51 14.55
C THR A 260 -1.94 1.77 15.20
N GLU A 261 -0.62 1.90 15.31
CA GLU A 261 0.02 2.96 16.09
C GLU A 261 1.33 3.41 15.44
N ILE A 262 1.59 4.72 15.51
CA ILE A 262 2.90 5.32 15.24
C ILE A 262 3.37 5.93 16.56
N TYR A 263 4.52 5.49 17.03
CA TYR A 263 5.16 5.97 18.25
C TYR A 263 6.48 6.64 17.90
N ILE A 264 6.68 7.86 18.39
CA ILE A 264 7.88 8.66 18.12
C ILE A 264 8.53 8.96 19.46
N GLN A 265 9.75 8.46 19.63
CA GLN A 265 10.51 8.66 20.83
C GLN A 265 11.51 9.80 20.62
N PHE A 266 11.46 10.81 21.49
CA PHE A 266 12.47 11.85 21.55
C PHE A 266 13.69 11.39 22.37
N LYS A 267 14.79 12.13 22.29
CA LYS A 267 16.00 11.89 23.08
C LYS A 267 15.84 12.37 24.51
#